data_AF-A0A344W162-F1
#
_entry.id   AF-A0A344W162-F1
#
_cell.length_a   1.000
_cell.length_b   1.000
_cell.length_c   1.000
_cell.angle_alpha   90.00
_cell.angle_beta   90.00
_cell.angle_gamma   90.00
#
_symmetry.space_group_name_H-M   'P 1'
#
loop_
_entity.id
_entity.type
_entity.pdbx_description
1 polymer ?
#
loop_
_entity_poly.entity_id
_entity_poly.type
_entity_poly.pdbx_seq_one_letter_code
_entity_poly.pdbx_strand_id
1 'polypeptide(L)'
;MIGDENQKLIPFIEALQLKKIPLTNQQFLEPLSKEIPALGCTVLDTYIKYFREDSFAPLEIHYGYTNGFQSETEVTDIFGDVERSESTRIKGTWVVHHPENKIRDSGATKTTQTTEQNPCSECGMLLSQTGVCDYC
;
A
#
# COMPACT_ATOMS: atom_id res chain seq x y z
N MET A 1 37.37 1.80 0.48
CA MET A 1 36.11 2.57 0.69
C MET A 1 35.10 1.91 -0.23
N ILE A 2 33.98 1.32 0.19
CA ILE A 2 33.19 1.35 1.42
C ILE A 2 32.66 -0.09 1.60
N GLY A 3 32.54 -0.54 2.85
CA GLY A 3 32.26 -1.93 3.18
C GLY A 3 30.98 -2.49 2.55
N ASP A 4 31.12 -3.65 1.91
CA ASP A 4 30.07 -4.64 1.77
C ASP A 4 29.73 -5.17 3.17
N GLU A 5 29.12 -4.32 3.98
CA GLU A 5 28.42 -4.76 5.17
C GLU A 5 27.38 -5.77 4.69
N ASN A 6 27.65 -7.03 5.03
CA ASN A 6 26.70 -8.14 5.00
C ASN A 6 25.49 -7.70 5.82
N GLN A 7 24.60 -6.94 5.18
CA GLN A 7 23.55 -6.22 5.87
C GLN A 7 22.53 -7.27 6.27
N LYS A 8 22.68 -7.73 7.50
CA LYS A 8 21.92 -8.84 8.08
C LYS A 8 20.45 -8.60 7.80
N LEU A 9 19.87 -9.49 7.01
CA LEU A 9 18.43 -9.50 6.81
C LEU A 9 17.79 -9.83 8.16
N ILE A 10 16.88 -8.97 8.59
CA ILE A 10 16.12 -9.14 9.82
C ILE A 10 14.67 -9.51 9.49
N PRO A 11 13.94 -10.13 10.43
CA PRO A 11 12.52 -10.43 10.24
C PRO A 11 11.69 -9.17 9.98
N PHE A 12 10.59 -9.32 9.25
CA PHE A 12 9.73 -8.20 8.86
C PHE A 12 9.18 -7.41 10.07
N ILE A 13 8.64 -8.11 11.06
CA ILE A 13 8.11 -7.49 12.29
C ILE A 13 9.21 -6.71 13.04
N GLU A 14 10.41 -7.27 13.13
CA GLU A 14 11.55 -6.62 13.76
C GLU A 14 11.94 -5.34 13.00
N ALA A 15 11.91 -5.37 11.66
CA ALA A 15 12.18 -4.19 10.84
C ALA A 15 11.16 -3.06 11.06
N LEU A 16 9.86 -3.40 11.12
CA LEU A 16 8.81 -2.43 11.42
C LEU A 16 8.99 -1.77 12.79
N GLN A 17 9.35 -2.56 13.80
CA GLN A 17 9.61 -2.09 15.16
C GLN A 17 10.84 -1.18 15.23
N LEU A 18 11.96 -1.59 14.64
CA LEU A 18 13.19 -0.78 14.60
C LEU A 18 12.96 0.56 13.90
N LYS A 19 12.17 0.57 12.83
CA LYS A 19 11.81 1.79 12.10
C LYS A 19 10.72 2.61 12.78
N LYS A 20 10.15 2.10 13.89
CA LYS A 20 9.06 2.73 14.66
C LYS A 20 7.85 3.03 13.77
N ILE A 21 7.49 2.08 12.91
CA ILE A 21 6.26 2.15 12.12
C ILE A 21 5.07 2.11 13.10
N PRO A 22 4.03 2.94 12.94
CA PRO A 22 2.87 2.95 13.83
C PRO A 22 2.14 1.61 13.85
N LEU A 23 1.54 1.26 14.98
CA LEU A 23 0.81 0.00 15.12
C LEU A 23 -0.31 -0.14 14.07
N THR A 24 -1.00 0.95 13.74
CA THR A 24 -2.02 0.97 12.67
C THR A 24 -1.44 0.57 11.32
N ASN A 25 -0.24 1.07 10.99
CA ASN A 25 0.44 0.73 9.75
C ASN A 25 1.02 -0.69 9.80
N GLN A 26 1.49 -1.16 10.96
CA GLN A 26 1.94 -2.54 11.11
C GLN A 26 0.80 -3.53 10.85
N GLN A 27 -0.38 -3.29 11.44
CA GLN A 27 -1.57 -4.11 11.20
C GLN A 27 -2.03 -4.05 9.75
N PHE A 28 -1.95 -2.87 9.12
CA PHE A 28 -2.24 -2.72 7.70
C PHE A 28 -1.31 -3.55 6.79
N LEU A 29 -0.05 -3.72 7.20
CA LEU A 29 0.96 -4.47 6.46
C LEU A 29 0.99 -5.98 6.78
N GLU A 30 0.20 -6.46 7.74
CA GLU A 30 0.07 -7.90 8.04
C GLU A 30 -0.22 -8.77 6.79
N PRO A 31 -1.23 -8.46 5.94
CA PRO A 31 -1.53 -9.28 4.77
C PRO A 31 -0.37 -9.33 3.77
N LEU A 32 0.45 -8.27 3.67
CA LEU A 32 1.64 -8.26 2.80
C LEU A 32 2.56 -9.44 3.09
N SER A 33 2.80 -9.72 4.37
CA SER A 33 3.71 -10.79 4.79
C SER A 33 3.14 -12.20 4.58
N LYS A 34 1.81 -12.31 4.44
CA LYS A 34 1.10 -13.57 4.20
C LYS A 34 1.07 -13.90 2.72
N GLU A 35 0.72 -12.93 1.89
CA GLU A 35 0.58 -13.13 0.44
C GLU A 35 1.94 -13.06 -0.28
N ILE A 36 2.85 -12.21 0.17
CA ILE A 36 4.20 -12.06 -0.39
C ILE A 36 5.22 -12.33 0.71
N PRO A 37 5.64 -13.60 0.93
CA PRO A 37 6.62 -13.89 1.94
C PRO A 37 7.99 -13.26 1.61
N ALA A 38 8.73 -12.89 2.66
CA ALA A 38 10.04 -12.25 2.56
C ALA A 38 11.18 -13.18 2.95
N LEU A 39 12.27 -13.11 2.17
CA LEU A 39 13.60 -13.59 2.57
C LEU A 39 14.13 -12.84 3.79
N GLY A 40 13.69 -11.58 3.94
CA GLY A 40 13.96 -10.74 5.10
C GLY A 40 13.94 -9.27 4.74
N CYS A 41 14.35 -8.43 5.68
CA CYS A 41 14.29 -6.98 5.56
C CYS A 41 15.63 -6.32 5.88
N THR A 42 15.88 -5.19 5.24
CA THR A 42 16.95 -4.26 5.59
C THR A 42 16.35 -2.92 5.97
N VAL A 43 16.73 -2.40 7.13
CA VAL A 43 16.29 -1.07 7.59
C VAL A 43 17.28 -0.03 7.12
N LEU A 44 16.83 0.88 6.25
CA LEU A 44 17.61 2.02 5.77
C LEU A 44 17.17 3.29 6.52
N ASP A 45 17.88 4.40 6.34
CA ASP A 45 17.57 5.67 6.98
C ASP A 45 16.20 6.25 6.58
N THR A 46 15.74 5.97 5.37
CA THR A 46 14.50 6.55 4.83
C THR A 46 13.34 5.54 4.71
N TYR A 47 13.63 4.25 4.58
CA TYR A 47 12.64 3.19 4.38
C TYR A 47 13.15 1.82 4.83
N ILE A 48 12.26 0.83 4.85
CA ILE A 48 12.63 -0.58 4.98
C ILE A 48 12.60 -1.20 3.59
N LYS A 49 13.66 -1.90 3.23
CA LYS A 49 13.72 -2.70 2.01
C LYS A 49 13.25 -4.11 2.32
N TYR A 50 12.13 -4.50 1.73
CA TYR A 50 11.47 -5.79 1.93
C TYR A 50 11.81 -6.73 0.77
N PHE A 51 12.65 -7.73 1.03
CA PHE A 51 13.11 -8.67 0.01
C PHE A 51 12.13 -9.83 -0.10
N ARG A 52 11.30 -9.81 -1.13
CA ARG A 52 10.32 -10.87 -1.41
C ARG A 52 10.97 -12.11 -2.02
N GLU A 53 10.37 -13.27 -1.75
CA GLU A 53 10.84 -14.56 -2.29
C GLU A 53 10.52 -14.76 -3.78
N ASP A 54 9.47 -14.08 -4.27
CA ASP A 54 8.88 -14.31 -5.60
C ASP A 54 9.70 -13.74 -6.79
N SER A 55 11.02 -13.65 -6.65
CA SER A 55 11.99 -13.16 -7.66
C SER A 55 11.78 -11.72 -8.20
N PHE A 56 10.70 -11.04 -7.81
CA PHE A 56 10.46 -9.64 -8.14
C PHE A 56 11.35 -8.69 -7.33
N ALA A 57 11.46 -7.46 -7.82
CA ALA A 57 12.20 -6.40 -7.14
C ALA A 57 11.70 -6.19 -5.69
N PRO A 58 12.58 -5.92 -4.71
CA PRO A 58 12.17 -5.68 -3.33
C PRO A 58 11.22 -4.49 -3.20
N LEU A 59 10.31 -4.55 -2.22
CA LEU A 59 9.40 -3.45 -1.90
C LEU A 59 10.10 -2.42 -0.99
N GLU A 60 9.71 -1.16 -1.13
CA GLU A 60 10.19 -0.06 -0.30
C GLU A 60 9.07 0.38 0.64
N ILE A 61 9.20 0.06 1.93
CA ILE A 61 8.21 0.37 2.96
C ILE A 61 8.63 1.65 3.67
N HIS A 62 7.93 2.74 3.37
CA HIS A 62 8.07 4.02 4.05
C HIS A 62 7.08 4.12 5.21
N TYR A 63 7.22 5.18 6.01
CA TYR A 63 6.28 5.42 7.12
C TYR A 63 4.83 5.45 6.64
N GLY A 64 4.56 6.23 5.59
CA GLY A 64 3.20 6.54 5.11
C GLY A 64 2.78 5.85 3.81
N TYR A 65 3.64 5.06 3.19
CA TYR A 65 3.32 4.35 1.95
C TYR A 65 4.30 3.19 1.72
N THR A 66 3.90 2.23 0.89
CA THR A 66 4.78 1.18 0.37
C THR A 66 4.80 1.25 -1.15
N ASN A 67 5.98 1.18 -1.75
CA ASN A 67 6.20 1.28 -3.20
C ASN A 67 6.85 0.00 -3.76
N GLY A 68 6.68 -0.22 -5.06
CA GLY A 68 7.35 -1.28 -5.80
C GLY A 68 6.46 -2.47 -6.17
N PHE A 69 5.15 -2.39 -5.97
CA PHE A 69 4.21 -3.40 -6.45
C PHE A 69 4.22 -3.44 -7.99
N GLN A 70 4.12 -4.61 -8.62
CA GLN A 70 4.25 -4.72 -10.07
C GLN A 70 2.99 -4.29 -10.82
N SER A 71 1.85 -4.28 -10.14
CA SER A 71 0.55 -3.98 -10.76
C SER A 71 -0.46 -3.48 -9.73
N GLU A 72 -1.47 -2.77 -10.21
CA GLU A 72 -2.61 -2.35 -9.40
C GLU A 72 -3.29 -3.56 -8.76
N THR A 73 -3.49 -4.62 -9.55
CA THR A 73 -4.15 -5.84 -9.13
C THR A 73 -3.46 -6.50 -7.94
N GLU A 74 -2.12 -6.53 -7.93
CA GLU A 74 -1.30 -7.03 -6.81
C GLU A 74 -1.64 -6.29 -5.51
N VAL A 75 -1.82 -4.97 -5.58
CA VAL A 75 -2.21 -4.17 -4.41
C VAL A 75 -3.62 -4.53 -3.93
N THR A 76 -4.59 -4.66 -4.84
CA THR A 76 -5.97 -5.03 -4.47
C THR A 76 -6.09 -6.43 -3.91
N ASP A 77 -5.31 -7.37 -4.42
CA ASP A 77 -5.38 -8.76 -3.98
C ASP A 77 -4.90 -8.88 -2.53
N ILE A 78 -3.86 -8.13 -2.18
CA ILE A 78 -3.26 -8.14 -0.84
C ILE A 78 -4.04 -7.27 0.15
N PHE A 79 -4.39 -6.04 -0.22
CA PHE A 79 -4.92 -5.03 0.69
C PHE A 79 -6.41 -4.71 0.47
N GLY A 80 -7.02 -5.20 -0.60
CA GLY A 80 -8.38 -4.84 -0.99
C GLY A 80 -8.47 -3.45 -1.64
N ASP A 81 -9.65 -2.84 -1.53
CA ASP A 81 -9.90 -1.48 -2.02
C ASP A 81 -9.30 -0.45 -1.06
N VAL A 82 -8.05 -0.04 -1.34
CA VAL A 82 -7.28 0.90 -0.53
C VAL A 82 -6.71 2.02 -1.39
N GLU A 83 -6.34 3.13 -0.75
CA GLU A 83 -5.74 4.26 -1.46
C GLU A 83 -4.40 3.84 -2.10
N ARG A 84 -4.36 3.89 -3.42
CA ARG A 84 -3.24 3.47 -4.25
C ARG A 84 -3.06 4.37 -5.45
N SER A 85 -1.86 4.40 -5.97
CA SER A 85 -1.50 5.25 -7.11
C SER A 85 -0.30 4.67 -7.85
N GLU A 86 -0.19 4.95 -9.14
CA GLU A 86 1.03 4.66 -9.89
C GLU A 86 2.22 5.45 -9.33
N SER A 87 3.38 4.79 -9.25
CA SER A 87 4.61 5.42 -8.80
C SER A 87 5.11 6.42 -9.82
N THR A 88 5.21 7.68 -9.40
CA THR A 88 5.78 8.76 -10.23
C THR A 88 7.30 8.63 -10.40
N ARG A 89 7.97 7.92 -9.48
CA ARG A 89 9.43 7.75 -9.46
C ARG A 89 9.88 6.48 -10.19
N ILE A 90 9.17 5.38 -10.00
CA ILE A 90 9.51 4.08 -10.60
C ILE A 90 8.38 3.70 -11.56
N LYS A 91 8.56 4.03 -12.84
CA LYS A 91 7.53 3.78 -13.87
C LYS A 91 7.13 2.31 -13.91
N GLY A 92 5.83 2.05 -14.02
CA GLY A 92 5.27 0.69 -14.07
C GLY A 92 5.18 0.00 -12.72
N THR A 93 5.41 0.71 -11.61
CA THR A 93 5.16 0.18 -10.27
C THR A 93 4.06 0.95 -9.57
N TRP A 94 3.48 0.33 -8.55
CA TRP A 94 2.36 0.86 -7.79
C TRP A 94 2.78 1.17 -6.36
N VAL A 95 2.09 2.16 -5.79
CA VAL A 95 2.24 2.65 -4.43
C VAL A 95 0.92 2.43 -3.69
N VAL A 96 0.99 1.89 -2.47
CA VAL A 96 -0.13 1.83 -1.54
C VAL A 96 0.12 2.82 -0.39
N HIS A 97 -0.88 3.60 -0.01
CA HIS A 97 -0.78 4.58 1.08
C HIS A 97 -1.18 3.93 2.40
N HIS A 98 -0.38 4.18 3.44
CA HIS A 98 -0.65 3.67 4.78
C HIS A 98 -1.67 4.56 5.50
N PRO A 99 -2.48 4.00 6.42
CA PRO A 99 -3.52 4.74 7.13
C PRO A 99 -2.98 5.87 8.00
N GLU A 100 -1.83 5.67 8.66
CA GLU A 100 -1.15 6.73 9.41
C GLU A 100 0.00 7.30 8.57
N ASN A 101 -0.20 8.48 8.02
CA ASN A 101 0.83 9.19 7.24
C ASN A 101 1.11 10.56 7.86
N LYS A 102 2.38 10.87 8.18
CA LYS A 102 2.79 12.18 8.73
C LYS A 102 2.56 13.37 7.77
N ILE A 103 2.07 13.09 6.56
CA ILE A 103 1.78 14.09 5.52
C ILE A 103 0.30 14.53 5.55
N ARG A 104 -0.58 13.91 6.35
CA ARG A 104 -2.01 14.27 6.38
C ARG A 104 -2.46 14.92 7.70
N ASP A 105 -2.12 16.20 7.85
CA ASP A 105 -2.99 17.21 8.50
C ASP A 105 -3.44 18.27 7.48
N SER A 106 -3.34 18.00 6.18
CA SER A 106 -3.81 18.92 5.14
C SER A 106 -4.62 18.17 4.09
N GLY A 107 -5.93 18.11 4.38
CA GLY A 107 -7.03 18.05 3.41
C GLY A 107 -6.85 17.18 2.17
N ALA A 108 -7.22 15.90 2.28
CA ALA A 108 -7.95 15.19 1.22
C ALA A 108 -8.38 13.81 1.74
N THR A 109 -9.45 13.78 2.53
CA THR A 109 -10.37 12.65 2.47
C THR A 109 -11.04 12.72 1.10
N LYS A 110 -10.42 12.12 0.10
CA LYS A 110 -11.12 11.66 -1.08
C LYS A 110 -10.63 10.26 -1.34
N THR A 111 -11.25 9.35 -0.61
CA THR A 111 -11.64 8.06 -1.12
C THR A 111 -12.15 8.30 -2.54
N THR A 112 -11.29 8.09 -3.54
CA THR A 112 -11.80 7.78 -4.88
C THR A 112 -12.27 6.34 -4.77
N GLN A 113 -13.36 6.18 -4.02
CA GLN A 113 -14.22 5.04 -4.17
C GLN A 113 -14.71 5.20 -5.60
N THR A 114 -14.10 4.46 -6.53
CA THR A 114 -14.79 4.11 -7.76
C THR A 114 -15.92 3.19 -7.31
N THR A 115 -16.94 3.76 -6.68
CA THR A 115 -18.23 3.10 -6.60
C THR A 115 -18.64 3.00 -8.05
N GLU A 116 -18.55 1.80 -8.61
CA GLU A 116 -19.32 1.43 -9.79
C GLU A 116 -20.79 1.67 -9.40
N GLN A 117 -21.25 2.91 -9.57
CA GLN A 117 -22.62 3.31 -9.29
C GLN A 117 -23.44 2.67 -10.38
N ASN A 118 -24.11 1.56 -10.06
CA ASN A 118 -25.02 0.92 -11.02
C ASN A 118 -26.02 1.97 -11.53
N PRO A 119 -26.29 2.06 -12.83
CA PRO A 119 -27.33 2.93 -13.34
C PRO A 119 -28.69 2.43 -12.83
N CYS A 120 -29.54 3.36 -12.42
CA CYS A 120 -30.92 3.07 -12.04
C CYS A 120 -31.64 2.39 -13.21
N SER A 121 -32.34 1.28 -12.93
CA SER A 121 -33.01 0.49 -13.97
C SER A 121 -34.18 1.23 -14.64
N GLU A 122 -34.75 2.24 -13.98
CA GLU A 122 -35.92 2.99 -14.47
C GLU A 122 -35.54 4.24 -15.29
N CYS A 123 -34.53 5.00 -14.85
CA CYS A 123 -34.16 6.28 -15.49
C CYS A 123 -32.74 6.33 -16.05
N GLY A 124 -31.92 5.32 -15.82
CA GLY A 124 -30.53 5.23 -16.30
C GLY A 124 -29.54 6.16 -15.60
N MET A 125 -29.95 6.93 -14.60
CA MET A 125 -29.06 7.79 -13.81
C MET A 125 -28.25 6.99 -12.81
N LEU A 126 -27.00 7.38 -12.55
CA LEU A 126 -26.12 6.74 -11.57
C LEU A 126 -26.75 6.80 -10.17
N LEU A 127 -26.93 5.64 -9.53
CA LEU A 127 -27.51 5.55 -8.19
C LEU A 127 -26.60 6.20 -7.16
N SER A 128 -27.17 6.93 -6.20
CA SER A 128 -26.40 7.51 -5.09
C SER A 128 -25.74 6.42 -4.23
N GLN A 129 -24.78 6.79 -3.37
CA GLN A 129 -24.03 5.84 -2.51
C GLN A 129 -24.94 4.97 -1.59
N THR A 130 -26.19 5.37 -1.39
CA THR A 130 -27.23 4.61 -0.66
C THR A 130 -27.94 3.53 -1.48
N GLY A 131 -27.68 3.44 -2.80
CA GLY A 131 -28.35 2.51 -3.71
C GLY A 131 -29.79 2.88 -4.07
N VAL A 132 -30.25 4.08 -3.68
CA VAL A 132 -31.60 4.59 -3.95
C VAL A 132 -31.52 5.72 -4.98
N CYS A 133 -32.43 5.73 -5.95
CA CYS A 133 -32.57 6.83 -6.89
C CYS A 133 -33.41 7.93 -6.24
N ASP A 134 -32.89 9.16 -6.18
CA ASP A 134 -33.60 10.30 -5.58
C ASP A 134 -34.75 10.82 -6.47
N TYR A 135 -34.79 10.38 -7.74
CA TYR A 135 -35.72 10.87 -8.76
C TYR A 135 -36.86 9.88 -9.08
N CYS A 136 -36.79 8.62 -8.63
CA CYS A 136 -37.75 7.56 -8.97
C CYS A 136 -38.48 7.02 -7.74
#